data_AF-A0AAV6A9V0-F1
#
_entry.id   AF-A0AAV6A9V0-F1
#
_cell.length_a   1.000
_cell.length_b   1.000
_cell.length_c   1.000
_cell.angle_alpha   90.00
_cell.angle_beta   90.00
_cell.angle_gamma   90.00
#
_symmetry.space_group_name_H-M   'P 1'
#
loop_
_entity.id
_entity.type
_entity.pdbx_description
1 polymer ?
#
loop_
_entity_poly.entity_id
_entity_poly.type
_entity_poly.pdbx_seq_one_letter_code
_entity_poly.pdbx_strand_id
1 'polypeptide(L)'
;MRYIMFVCADPAGESFDPALDNIEEWVSTNDKSGRRIIGHRLAGLATAKTVRVRGNRLLITDGPFAETKEWIAGFDLLECAGLDEAIEIASKHPMARFGRIEVRPLWTGD
;
A
#
# COMPACT_ATOMS: atom_id res chain seq x y z
N MET A 1 -17.71 3.26 -2.05
CA MET A 1 -17.17 1.91 -1.77
C MET A 1 -15.73 2.05 -1.34
N ARG A 2 -15.29 1.25 -0.38
CA ARG A 2 -13.92 1.34 0.16
C ARG A 2 -12.98 0.32 -0.45
N TYR A 3 -11.79 0.78 -0.79
CA TYR A 3 -10.72 -0.03 -1.35
C TYR A 3 -9.44 0.16 -0.54
N ILE A 4 -8.74 -0.93 -0.24
CA ILE A 4 -7.37 -0.86 0.28
C ILE A 4 -6.41 -0.91 -0.91
N MET A 5 -5.46 0.01 -0.90
CA MET A 5 -4.35 0.09 -1.83
C MET A 5 -3.08 -0.28 -1.06
N PHE A 6 -2.45 -1.41 -1.38
CA PHE A 6 -1.13 -1.74 -0.87
C PHE A 6 -0.06 -1.20 -1.82
N VAL A 7 0.86 -0.43 -1.25
CA VAL A 7 2.02 0.11 -1.93
C VAL A 7 3.17 -0.87 -1.73
N CYS A 8 3.61 -1.53 -2.79
CA CYS A 8 4.59 -2.61 -2.73
C CYS A 8 5.90 -2.17 -3.38
N ALA A 9 7.03 -2.48 -2.73
CA ALA A 9 8.32 -2.46 -3.39
C ALA A 9 8.39 -3.60 -4.40
N ASP A 10 8.87 -3.30 -5.61
CA ASP A 10 9.07 -4.27 -6.68
C ASP A 10 10.49 -4.09 -7.24
N PRO A 11 11.40 -5.07 -7.07
CA PRO A 11 12.75 -4.98 -7.62
C PRO A 11 12.81 -4.91 -9.15
N ALA A 12 11.72 -5.25 -9.84
CA ALA A 12 11.61 -5.16 -11.30
C ALA A 12 11.03 -3.81 -11.77
N GLY A 13 10.66 -2.92 -10.84
CA GLY A 13 10.16 -1.58 -11.16
C GLY A 13 11.20 -0.72 -11.88
N GLU A 14 10.73 0.33 -12.53
CA GLU A 14 11.59 1.38 -13.09
C GLU A 14 12.42 2.08 -11.99
N SER A 15 13.44 2.84 -12.36
CA SER A 15 14.16 3.67 -11.39
C SER A 15 13.29 4.84 -10.93
N PHE A 16 13.36 5.17 -9.63
CA PHE A 16 12.77 6.38 -9.08
C PHE A 16 13.36 7.63 -9.76
N ASP A 17 12.48 8.48 -10.28
CA ASP A 17 12.80 9.79 -10.84
C ASP A 17 12.14 10.88 -9.97
N PRO A 18 12.91 11.64 -9.17
CA PRO A 18 12.37 12.70 -8.33
C PRO A 18 11.56 13.77 -9.08
N ALA A 19 11.79 13.95 -10.39
CA ALA A 19 11.06 14.93 -11.19
C ALA A 19 9.66 14.45 -11.60
N LEU A 20 9.45 13.13 -11.67
CA LEU A 20 8.20 12.51 -12.11
C LEU A 20 7.43 11.87 -10.93
N ASP A 21 8.14 11.38 -9.93
CA ASP A 21 7.60 10.49 -8.90
C ASP A 21 7.23 11.24 -7.61
N ASN A 22 6.45 12.31 -7.75
CA ASN A 22 6.02 13.15 -6.64
C ASN A 22 4.86 12.53 -5.84
N ILE A 23 5.20 11.67 -4.88
CA ILE A 23 4.20 11.01 -4.00
C ILE A 23 3.43 12.04 -3.16
N GLU A 24 4.08 13.11 -2.69
CA GLU A 24 3.44 14.11 -1.83
C GLU A 24 2.32 14.86 -2.56
N GLU A 25 2.53 15.16 -3.85
CA GLU A 25 1.50 15.79 -4.68
C GLU A 25 0.31 14.85 -4.92
N TRP A 26 0.56 13.55 -5.17
CA TRP A 26 -0.50 12.56 -5.28
C TRP A 26 -1.30 12.46 -3.97
N VAL A 27 -0.62 12.43 -2.82
CA VAL A 27 -1.26 12.40 -1.49
C VAL A 27 -2.12 13.64 -1.29
N SER A 28 -1.53 14.83 -1.47
CA SER A 28 -2.21 16.12 -1.30
C SER A 28 -3.46 16.25 -2.18
N THR A 29 -3.36 15.82 -3.44
CA THR A 29 -4.47 15.85 -4.39
C THR A 29 -5.62 14.94 -3.94
N ASN A 30 -5.31 13.71 -3.54
CA ASN A 30 -6.34 12.74 -3.18
C ASN A 30 -6.96 12.99 -1.81
N ASP A 31 -6.18 13.50 -0.85
CA ASP A 31 -6.68 13.96 0.46
C ASP A 31 -7.64 15.14 0.29
N LYS A 32 -7.25 16.17 -0.48
CA LYS A 32 -8.13 17.34 -0.76
C LYS A 32 -9.42 16.97 -1.46
N SER A 33 -9.38 15.95 -2.32
CA SER A 33 -10.57 15.44 -3.01
C SER A 33 -11.47 14.56 -2.15
N GLY A 34 -11.02 14.15 -0.95
CA GLY A 34 -11.72 13.22 -0.07
C GLY A 34 -11.71 11.76 -0.54
N ARG A 35 -11.04 11.45 -1.65
CA ARG A 35 -10.94 10.08 -2.21
C ARG A 35 -9.96 9.20 -1.44
N ARG A 36 -8.98 9.81 -0.77
CA ARG A 36 -8.07 9.13 0.16
C ARG A 36 -8.49 9.45 1.58
N ILE A 37 -8.86 8.40 2.32
CA ILE A 37 -9.36 8.51 3.69
C ILE A 37 -8.21 8.56 4.68
N ILE A 38 -7.21 7.68 4.49
CA ILE A 38 -6.00 7.62 5.31
C ILE A 38 -4.94 6.81 4.55
N GLY A 39 -3.67 7.07 4.83
CA GLY A 39 -2.60 6.18 4.41
C GLY A 39 -1.24 6.64 4.91
N HIS A 40 -0.28 5.72 4.92
CA HIS A 40 1.06 5.98 5.42
C HIS A 40 2.10 5.12 4.71
N ARG A 41 3.29 5.70 4.53
CA ARG A 41 4.51 4.93 4.33
C ARG A 41 4.86 4.18 5.61
N LEU A 42 5.23 2.91 5.50
CA LEU A 42 5.69 2.10 6.61
C LEU A 42 7.18 2.34 6.89
N ALA A 43 7.57 2.16 8.14
CA ALA A 43 8.98 2.13 8.52
C ALA A 43 9.71 0.94 7.86
N GLY A 44 11.04 1.01 7.79
CA GLY A 44 11.86 0.01 7.11
C GLY A 44 11.69 -1.41 7.69
N LEU A 45 11.96 -2.43 6.86
CA LEU A 45 11.71 -3.84 7.17
C LEU A 45 12.27 -4.32 8.51
N ALA A 46 13.40 -3.78 8.96
CA ALA A 46 14.04 -4.14 10.21
C ALA A 46 13.21 -3.80 11.46
N THR A 47 12.23 -2.90 11.35
CA THR A 47 11.34 -2.54 12.47
C THR A 47 10.12 -3.47 12.56
N ALA A 48 9.89 -4.33 11.56
CA ALA A 48 8.73 -5.21 11.54
C ALA A 48 8.86 -6.34 12.56
N LYS A 49 7.71 -6.72 13.15
CA LYS A 49 7.54 -7.93 13.94
C LYS A 49 6.34 -8.70 13.37
N THR A 50 6.49 -10.00 13.20
CA THR A 50 5.39 -10.89 12.82
C THR A 50 4.92 -11.66 14.05
N VAL A 51 3.61 -11.68 14.28
CA VAL A 51 2.98 -12.32 15.45
C VAL A 51 2.09 -13.48 15.00
N ARG A 52 2.20 -14.63 15.65
CA ARG A 52 1.38 -15.82 15.38
C ARG A 52 0.97 -16.51 16.69
N VAL A 53 -0.32 -16.86 16.82
CA VAL A 53 -0.83 -17.65 17.94
C VAL A 53 -1.42 -18.97 17.44
N ARG A 54 -0.93 -20.11 17.93
CA ARG A 54 -1.40 -21.46 17.58
C ARG A 54 -1.32 -22.38 18.79
N GLY A 55 -2.37 -23.17 19.03
CA GLY A 55 -2.42 -24.06 20.22
C GLY A 55 -2.17 -23.31 21.52
N ASN A 56 -2.71 -22.09 21.66
CA ASN A 56 -2.50 -21.19 22.79
C ASN A 56 -1.03 -20.77 23.02
N ARG A 57 -0.17 -20.88 22.00
CA ARG A 57 1.25 -20.51 22.06
C ARG A 57 1.53 -19.29 21.18
N LEU A 58 2.17 -18.28 21.75
CA LEU A 58 2.61 -17.06 21.08
C LEU A 58 3.99 -17.26 20.44
N LEU A 59 4.11 -16.93 19.16
CA LEU A 59 5.35 -16.84 18.42
C LEU A 59 5.49 -15.42 17.86
N ILE A 60 6.63 -14.79 18.13
CA ILE A 60 7.01 -13.48 17.57
C ILE A 60 8.30 -13.68 16.79
N THR A 61 8.35 -13.23 15.55
CA THR A 61 9.55 -13.25 14.71
C THR A 61 9.88 -11.85 14.22
N ASP A 62 11.18 -11.59 14.05
CA ASP A 62 11.66 -10.34 13.47
C ASP A 62 11.44 -10.33 11.95
N GLY A 63 11.14 -9.16 11.41
CA GLY A 63 10.94 -8.96 9.98
C GLY A 63 9.48 -9.10 9.52
N PRO A 64 9.25 -8.81 8.23
CA PRO A 64 7.92 -8.86 7.62
C PRO A 64 7.38 -10.29 7.54
N PHE A 65 6.09 -10.41 7.23
CA PHE A 65 5.41 -11.69 7.08
C PHE A 65 6.06 -12.62 6.03
N ALA A 66 6.58 -12.06 4.95
CA ALA A 66 7.19 -12.80 3.85
C ALA A 66 8.67 -12.42 3.70
N GLU A 67 9.54 -13.44 3.63
CA GLU A 67 10.95 -13.29 3.25
C GLU A 67 11.06 -13.17 1.72
N THR A 68 10.44 -12.15 1.16
CA THR A 68 10.39 -11.91 -0.29
C THR A 68 11.16 -10.65 -0.65
N LYS A 69 11.58 -10.58 -1.92
CA LYS A 69 12.18 -9.34 -2.46
C LYS A 69 11.13 -8.23 -2.68
N GLU A 70 9.85 -8.58 -2.64
CA GLU A 70 8.72 -7.65 -2.65
C GLU A 70 8.19 -7.48 -1.22
N TRP A 71 7.88 -6.26 -0.80
CA TRP A 71 7.30 -6.00 0.53
C TRP A 71 6.35 -4.82 0.50
N ILE A 72 5.41 -4.78 1.46
CA ILE A 72 4.49 -3.66 1.63
C ILE A 72 5.29 -2.48 2.21
N ALA A 73 5.43 -1.42 1.41
CA ALA A 73 6.10 -0.17 1.76
C ALA A 73 5.12 0.88 2.28
N GLY A 74 3.82 0.71 2.07
CA GLY A 74 2.78 1.63 2.48
C GLY A 74 1.38 1.10 2.21
N PHE A 75 0.39 1.86 2.64
CA PHE A 75 -1.00 1.59 2.30
C PHE A 75 -1.78 2.89 2.20
N ASP A 76 -2.88 2.85 1.44
CA ASP A 76 -3.88 3.91 1.40
C ASP A 76 -5.29 3.29 1.38
N LEU A 77 -6.18 3.82 2.21
CA LEU A 77 -7.61 3.52 2.18
C LEU A 77 -8.30 4.55 1.30
N LEU A 78 -8.97 4.08 0.24
CA LEU A 78 -9.68 4.91 -0.71
C LEU A 78 -11.20 4.77 -0.54
N GLU A 79 -11.92 5.86 -0.80
CA GLU A 79 -13.38 5.87 -0.97
C GLU A 79 -13.68 6.29 -2.41
N CYS A 80 -14.25 5.35 -3.18
CA CYS A 80 -14.46 5.47 -4.62
C CYS A 80 -15.87 4.99 -4.99
N ALA A 81 -16.41 5.46 -6.12
CA ALA A 81 -17.66 4.99 -6.69
C ALA A 81 -17.61 3.50 -7.08
N GLY A 82 -16.44 2.98 -7.45
CA GLY A 82 -16.25 1.59 -7.88
C GLY A 82 -14.79 1.21 -8.08
N LEU A 83 -14.54 -0.04 -8.51
CA LEU A 83 -13.19 -0.58 -8.70
C LEU A 83 -12.43 0.16 -9.80
N ASP A 84 -13.11 0.55 -10.88
CA ASP A 84 -12.49 1.26 -12.00
C ASP A 84 -11.91 2.62 -11.55
N GLU A 85 -12.65 3.37 -10.73
CA GLU A 85 -12.14 4.63 -10.16
C GLU A 85 -10.96 4.37 -9.21
N ALA A 86 -11.00 3.31 -8.40
CA ALA A 86 -9.89 2.95 -7.53
C ALA A 86 -8.63 2.58 -8.34
N ILE A 87 -8.77 1.88 -9.47
CA ILE A 87 -7.69 1.57 -10.41
C ILE A 87 -7.16 2.85 -11.05
N GLU A 88 -8.03 3.77 -11.45
CA GLU A 88 -7.62 5.05 -12.03
C GLU A 88 -6.78 5.88 -11.03
N ILE A 89 -7.23 5.97 -9.77
CA ILE A 89 -6.50 6.67 -8.71
C ILE A 89 -5.15 6.00 -8.44
N ALA A 90 -5.13 4.67 -8.32
CA ALA A 90 -3.94 3.87 -8.06
C ALA A 90 -2.91 3.95 -9.19
N SER A 91 -3.33 3.92 -10.45
CA SER A 91 -2.42 3.98 -11.62
C SER A 91 -1.68 5.31 -11.74
N LYS A 92 -2.19 6.37 -11.12
CA LYS A 92 -1.55 7.69 -11.04
C LYS A 92 -0.57 7.81 -9.87
N HIS A 93 -0.55 6.84 -8.96
CA HIS A 93 0.41 6.85 -7.86
C HIS A 93 1.81 6.52 -8.42
N PRO A 94 2.87 7.31 -8.13
CA PRO A 94 4.22 7.04 -8.66
C PRO A 94 4.75 5.61 -8.45
N MET A 95 4.50 5.03 -7.28
CA MET A 95 4.82 3.62 -6.96
C MET A 95 4.19 2.58 -7.90
N ALA A 96 3.19 2.93 -8.72
CA ALA A 96 2.69 2.03 -9.76
C ALA A 96 3.72 1.79 -10.88
N ARG A 97 4.73 2.67 -11.01
CA ARG A 97 5.77 2.62 -12.04
C ARG A 97 7.09 2.01 -11.56
N PHE A 98 7.61 2.48 -10.42
CA PHE A 98 8.88 2.00 -9.84
C PHE A 98 8.71 0.97 -8.70
N GLY A 99 7.48 0.58 -8.41
CA GLY A 99 7.14 -0.51 -7.50
C GLY A 99 5.94 -1.28 -8.05
N ARG A 100 4.97 -1.57 -7.18
CA ARG A 100 3.67 -2.12 -7.58
C ARG A 100 2.57 -1.62 -6.66
N ILE A 101 1.35 -1.51 -7.18
CA ILE A 101 0.15 -1.26 -6.39
C ILE A 101 -0.79 -2.47 -6.47
N GLU A 102 -1.27 -2.95 -5.33
CA GLU A 102 -2.40 -3.89 -5.26
C GLU A 102 -3.64 -3.14 -4.76
N VAL A 103 -4.72 -3.13 -5.53
CA VAL A 103 -6.01 -2.55 -5.13
C VAL A 103 -7.00 -3.67 -4.90
N ARG A 104 -7.70 -3.65 -3.75
CA ARG A 104 -8.76 -4.62 -3.45
C ARG A 104 -9.89 -3.98 -2.65
N PRO A 105 -11.15 -4.40 -2.88
CA PRO A 105 -12.27 -3.92 -2.07
C PRO A 105 -12.10 -4.36 -0.61
N LEU A 106 -12.53 -3.50 0.31
CA LEU A 106 -12.73 -3.93 1.69
C LEU A 106 -13.94 -4.86 1.76
N TRP A 107 -13.79 -5.98 2.46
CA TRP A 107 -14.91 -6.87 2.74
C TRP A 107 -15.90 -6.19 3.69
N THR A 108 -17.19 -6.24 3.34
CA THR A 108 -18.28 -5.56 4.07
C THR A 108 -19.11 -6.47 4.96
N GLY A 109 -18.79 -7.77 5.01
CA GLY A 109 -19.37 -8.71 5.99
C GLY A 109 -20.65 -9.44 5.55
N ASP A 110 -21.08 -9.25 4.32
CA ASP A 110 -22.17 -9.94 3.64
C ASP A 110 -21.75 -11.28 3.00
#